data_AF-A0A0K2ZHZ6-F1
#
_entry.id   AF-A0A0K2ZHZ6-F1
#
_cell.length_a   1.000
_cell.length_b   1.000
_cell.length_c   1.000
_cell.angle_alpha   90.00
_cell.angle_beta   90.00
_cell.angle_gamma   90.00
#
_symmetry.space_group_name_H-M   'P 1'
#
loop_
_entity.id
_entity.type
_entity.pdbx_description
1 polymer ?
#
loop_
_entity_poly.entity_id
_entity_poly.type
_entity_poly.pdbx_seq_one_letter_code
_entity_poly.pdbx_strand_id
1 'polypeptide(L)'
;MMEYHHTIQVKGRYQLVALTREPEYSPANVVGYAVTTEGGARLNSHDLSLDEARVWMDSLVEQDGGGVGVEKKASKSQPGSVRRR
;
A
#
# COMPACT_ATOMS: atom_id res chain seq x y z
N MET A 1 -1.77 -6.18 27.75
CA MET A 1 -1.37 -7.15 26.71
C MET A 1 -0.44 -6.38 25.79
N MET A 2 0.81 -6.81 25.60
CA MET A 2 1.80 -6.10 24.80
C MET A 2 1.66 -6.55 23.34
N GLU A 3 1.42 -5.61 22.44
CA GLU A 3 1.43 -5.87 21.00
C GLU A 3 2.84 -5.59 20.48
N TYR A 4 3.41 -6.54 19.74
CA TYR A 4 4.74 -6.43 19.17
C TYR A 4 4.64 -6.11 17.68
N HIS A 5 5.44 -5.14 17.25
CA HIS A 5 5.46 -4.66 15.86
C HIS A 5 6.75 -5.15 15.19
N HIS A 6 6.61 -5.90 14.10
CA HIS A 6 7.74 -6.37 13.32
C HIS A 6 7.70 -5.76 11.93
N THR A 7 8.69 -4.95 11.57
CA THR A 7 8.79 -4.40 10.21
C THR A 7 9.10 -5.52 9.23
N ILE A 8 8.17 -5.79 8.33
CA ILE A 8 8.28 -6.85 7.31
C ILE A 8 8.86 -6.30 6.03
N GLN A 9 8.43 -5.09 5.64
CA GLN A 9 8.82 -4.49 4.38
C GLN A 9 8.82 -2.97 4.46
N VAL A 10 9.74 -2.34 3.73
CA VAL A 10 9.79 -0.89 3.56
C VAL A 10 9.79 -0.61 2.06
N LYS A 11 8.94 0.31 1.61
CA LYS A 11 8.84 0.73 0.21
C LYS A 11 8.66 2.25 0.14
N GLY A 12 9.72 2.93 -0.27
CA GLY A 12 9.76 4.40 -0.29
C GLY A 12 9.58 4.97 1.13
N ARG A 13 8.53 5.78 1.30
CA ARG A 13 8.17 6.41 2.59
C ARG A 13 7.16 5.61 3.41
N TYR A 14 6.84 4.39 2.99
CA TYR A 14 5.87 3.53 3.66
C TYR A 14 6.54 2.26 4.18
N GLN A 15 6.09 1.80 5.34
CA GLN A 15 6.62 0.62 6.04
C GLN A 15 5.47 -0.30 6.45
N LEU A 16 5.53 -1.54 6.00
CA LEU A 16 4.63 -2.62 6.39
C LEU A 16 5.14 -3.26 7.69
N VAL A 17 4.31 -3.25 8.73
CA VAL A 17 4.57 -3.88 10.03
C VAL A 17 3.57 -4.99 10.29
N ALA A 18 4.05 -6.16 10.73
CA ALA A 18 3.22 -7.22 11.28
C ALA A 18 2.96 -6.95 12.76
N LEU A 19 1.71 -7.12 13.17
CA LEU A 19 1.28 -7.06 14.55
C LEU A 19 1.19 -8.48 15.08
N THR A 20 1.86 -8.73 16.20
CA THR A 20 1.91 -10.03 16.86
C THR A 20 1.55 -9.88 18.32
N ARG A 21 0.89 -10.90 18.87
CA ARG A 21 0.59 -10.96 20.32
C ARG A 21 1.76 -11.47 21.15
N GLU A 22 2.76 -12.04 20.50
CA GLU A 22 3.93 -12.63 21.13
C GLU A 22 5.20 -11.88 20.70
N PRO A 23 6.26 -11.87 21.53
CA PRO A 23 7.52 -11.20 21.20
C PRO A 23 8.27 -11.87 20.04
N GLU A 24 7.98 -13.14 19.78
CA GLU A 24 8.57 -13.90 18.68
C GLU A 24 7.75 -13.71 17.41
N TYR A 25 8.42 -13.28 16.33
CA TYR A 25 7.79 -13.19 15.03
C TYR A 25 7.41 -14.59 14.54
N SER A 26 6.11 -14.87 14.50
CA SER A 26 5.58 -16.13 14.03
C SER A 26 4.34 -15.89 13.17
N PRO A 27 4.29 -16.37 11.92
CA PRO A 27 3.18 -16.11 11.00
C PRO A 27 1.85 -16.68 11.52
N ALA A 28 1.88 -17.68 12.42
CA ALA A 28 0.70 -18.22 13.10
C ALA A 28 0.17 -17.31 14.22
N ASN A 29 1.00 -16.40 14.74
CA ASN A 29 0.69 -15.47 15.83
C ASN A 29 0.49 -14.03 15.34
N VAL A 30 0.58 -13.80 14.03
CA VAL A 30 0.26 -12.51 13.43
C VAL A 30 -1.24 -12.29 13.55
N VAL A 31 -1.62 -11.24 14.27
CA VAL A 31 -3.01 -10.83 14.41
C VAL A 31 -3.47 -9.92 13.28
N GLY A 32 -2.54 -9.25 12.61
CA GLY A 32 -2.82 -8.39 11.48
C GLY A 32 -1.57 -7.72 10.93
N TYR A 33 -1.69 -7.09 9.78
CA TYR A 33 -0.64 -6.27 9.17
C TYR A 33 -1.11 -4.83 9.12
N ALA A 34 -0.23 -3.89 9.49
CA ALA A 34 -0.48 -2.46 9.41
C ALA A 34 0.59 -1.80 8.53
N VAL A 35 0.20 -0.76 7.80
CA VAL A 35 1.13 0.06 7.04
C VAL A 35 1.29 1.41 7.75
N THR A 36 2.53 1.81 7.91
CA THR A 36 2.99 3.02 8.59
C THR A 36 3.75 3.90 7.62
N THR A 37 3.80 5.21 7.85
CA THR A 37 4.69 6.12 7.12
C THR A 37 6.09 6.11 7.74
N GLU A 38 7.08 6.71 7.05
CA GLU A 38 8.43 6.95 7.59
C GLU A 38 8.42 7.73 8.91
N GLY A 39 7.36 8.52 9.16
CA GLY A 39 7.15 9.27 10.39
C GLY A 39 6.49 8.44 11.51
N GLY A 40 6.29 7.14 11.31
CA GLY A 40 5.64 6.25 12.27
C GLY A 40 4.12 6.42 12.38
N ALA A 41 3.51 7.22 11.49
CA ALA A 41 2.06 7.36 11.47
C ALA A 41 1.44 6.08 10.88
N ARG A 42 0.63 5.36 11.67
CA ARG A 42 -0.20 4.26 11.14
C ARG A 42 -1.24 4.86 10.21
N LEU A 43 -1.18 4.49 8.94
CA LEU A 43 -2.20 4.88 7.99
C LEU A 43 -3.39 3.91 8.02
N ASN A 44 -3.17 2.66 8.46
CA ASN A 44 -4.22 1.67 8.58
C ASN A 44 -4.46 1.25 10.02
N SER A 45 -5.74 1.24 10.39
CA SER A 45 -6.27 0.79 11.68
C SER A 45 -6.92 -0.59 11.61
N HIS A 46 -7.06 -1.17 10.41
CA HIS A 46 -7.71 -2.47 10.19
C HIS A 46 -6.67 -3.58 10.06
N ASP A 47 -6.96 -4.72 10.72
CA ASP A 47 -6.22 -5.98 10.62
C ASP A 47 -6.35 -6.58 9.21
N LEU A 48 -5.56 -6.05 8.27
CA LEU A 48 -5.50 -6.56 6.90
C LEU A 48 -4.59 -7.77 6.82
N SER A 49 -4.85 -8.64 5.83
CA SER A 49 -3.92 -9.71 5.47
C SER A 49 -2.64 -9.14 4.85
N LEU A 50 -1.54 -9.91 4.86
CA LEU A 50 -0.25 -9.50 4.29
C LEU A 50 -0.39 -9.07 2.82
N ASP A 51 -1.19 -9.81 2.05
CA ASP A 51 -1.45 -9.52 0.64
C ASP A 51 -2.17 -8.18 0.46
N GLU A 52 -3.26 -7.97 1.19
CA GLU A 52 -4.03 -6.73 1.14
C GLU A 52 -3.19 -5.53 1.59
N ALA A 53 -2.43 -5.67 2.66
CA ALA A 53 -1.56 -4.61 3.16
C ALA A 53 -0.45 -4.28 2.15
N ARG A 54 0.02 -5.26 1.38
CA ARG A 54 1.02 -5.07 0.32
C ARG A 54 0.42 -4.38 -0.90
N VAL A 55 -0.77 -4.78 -1.35
CA VAL A 55 -1.52 -4.09 -2.43
C VAL A 55 -1.85 -2.65 -2.02
N TRP A 56 -2.21 -2.44 -0.76
CA TRP A 56 -2.50 -1.11 -0.24
C TRP A 56 -1.26 -0.22 -0.16
N MET A 57 -0.15 -0.75 0.36
CA MET A 57 1.14 -0.04 0.36
C MET A 57 1.58 0.31 -1.07
N ASP A 58 1.40 -0.61 -2.02
CA ASP A 58 1.69 -0.36 -3.43
C ASP A 58 0.84 0.78 -3.99
N SER A 59 -0.47 0.75 -3.73
CA SER A 59 -1.40 1.81 -4.13
C SER A 59 -1.04 3.17 -3.51
N LEU A 60 -0.58 3.20 -2.26
CA LEU A 60 -0.11 4.43 -1.60
C LEU A 60 1.18 4.97 -2.21
N VAL A 61 2.16 4.10 -2.47
CA VAL A 61 3.41 4.45 -3.16
C VAL A 61 3.10 4.95 -4.58
N GLU A 62 2.16 4.33 -5.28
CA GLU A 62 1.71 4.75 -6.60
C GLU A 62 0.94 6.07 -6.56
N GLN A 63 0.12 6.33 -5.53
CA GLN A 63 -0.54 7.63 -5.38
C GLN A 63 0.44 8.76 -5.02
N ASP A 64 1.41 8.52 -4.14
CA ASP A 64 2.40 9.52 -3.70
C ASP A 64 3.49 9.74 -4.76
N GLY A 65 3.99 8.66 -5.37
CA GLY A 65 4.97 8.70 -6.46
C GLY A 65 4.36 9.05 -7.82
N GLY A 66 3.08 8.77 -8.04
CA GLY A 66 2.34 9.01 -9.28
C GLY A 66 1.75 10.41 -9.43
N GLY A 67 2.00 11.31 -8.47
CA GLY A 67 1.81 12.75 -8.65
C GLY A 67 2.61 13.35 -9.81
N VAL A 68 3.56 12.57 -10.37
CA VAL A 68 4.25 12.88 -11.63
C VAL A 68 4.20 11.65 -12.55
N GLY A 69 3.06 11.40 -13.19
CA GLY A 69 3.07 10.63 -14.45
C GLY A 69 2.18 9.39 -14.55
N VAL A 70 0.96 9.39 -14.03
CA VAL A 70 -0.11 8.59 -14.66
C VAL A 70 -1.02 9.52 -15.45
N GLU A 71 -0.50 9.98 -16.59
CA GLU A 71 -1.34 10.10 -17.77
C GLU A 71 -1.97 8.72 -17.97
N LYS A 72 -3.22 8.59 -17.53
CA LYS A 72 -4.12 7.51 -17.92
C LYS A 72 -4.28 7.54 -19.45
N LYS A 73 -3.33 6.96 -20.18
CA LYS A 73 -3.53 6.42 -21.53
C LYS A 73 -3.48 4.91 -21.36
N ALA A 74 -4.50 4.14 -21.68
CA ALA A 74 -5.48 4.23 -22.75
C ALA A 74 -6.84 3.72 -22.23
N SER A 75 -8.01 3.95 -22.84
CA SER A 75 -8.33 3.85 -24.25
C SER A 75 -9.71 4.49 -24.52
N LYS A 76 -9.75 5.60 -25.27
CA LYS A 76 -10.81 5.81 -26.27
C LYS A 76 -10.35 6.78 -27.35
N SER A 77 -9.24 6.43 -27.99
CA SER A 77 -8.87 6.99 -29.28
C SER A 77 -9.65 6.23 -30.36
N GLN A 78 -10.84 6.70 -30.68
CA GLN A 78 -11.26 6.69 -32.09
C GLN A 78 -11.41 8.16 -32.52
N PRO A 79 -10.62 8.60 -33.52
CA PRO A 79 -10.43 10.00 -33.82
C PRO A 79 -11.67 10.61 -34.46
N GLY A 80 -12.06 11.78 -33.99
CA GLY A 80 -12.90 12.67 -34.78
C GLY A 80 -12.09 13.17 -35.98
N SER A 81 -12.52 12.81 -37.19
CA SER A 81 -12.21 13.60 -38.38
C SER A 81 -13.50 14.18 -38.95
N VAL A 82 -13.59 15.48 -38.76
CA VAL A 82 -14.56 16.42 -39.29
C VAL A 82 -14.36 16.58 -40.81
N ARG A 83 -15.43 16.30 -41.58
CA ARG A 83 -16.00 17.16 -42.65
C ARG A 83 -15.31 17.32 -44.02
N ARG A 84 -16.20 17.38 -45.04
CA ARG A 84 -16.12 17.96 -46.41
C ARG A 84 -15.50 17.10 -47.53
N ARG A 85 -16.35 16.65 -48.45
CA ARG A 85 -16.42 17.18 -49.82
C ARG A 85 -17.84 17.03 -50.35
#